data_AF-A0A6C0F3S9-F1
#
_entry.id   AF-A0A6C0F3S9-F1
#
_cell.length_a   1.000
_cell.length_b   1.000
_cell.length_c   1.000
_cell.angle_alpha   90.00
_cell.angle_beta   90.00
_cell.angle_gamma   90.00
#
_symmetry.space_group_name_H-M   'P 1'
#
loop_
_entity.id
_entity.type
_entity.pdbx_description
1 polymer ?
#
loop_
_entity_poly.entity_id
_entity_poly.type
_entity_poly.pdbx_seq_one_letter_code
_entity_poly.pdbx_strand_id
1 'polypeptide(L)'
;MYSNIKNSSFADKQTIEIMQMMIQIALLIVVTTFLIMFQKSNTIVFIGMFLMLVFIYYYLRVNLFFLILVGFGGSFTEAIVICLTDFLWKYRSPSFCNIPCWLPLLWAIVGTGVLGLYKLSLLISGEVSKI
;
A
#
# COMPACT_ATOMS: atom_id res chain seq x y z
N MET A 1 -40.34 11.31 7.90
CA MET A 1 -39.24 12.26 8.21
C MET A 1 -37.98 11.57 8.76
N TYR A 2 -38.10 10.51 9.58
CA TYR A 2 -36.95 9.73 10.09
C TYR A 2 -36.19 8.89 9.03
N SER A 3 -36.82 8.50 7.92
CA SER A 3 -36.16 7.72 6.86
C SER A 3 -35.14 8.52 6.03
N ASN A 4 -35.37 9.82 5.85
CA ASN A 4 -34.48 10.68 5.04
C ASN A 4 -33.13 10.96 5.74
N ILE A 5 -33.10 11.02 7.07
CA ILE A 5 -31.88 11.33 7.84
C ILE A 5 -30.92 10.13 7.89
N LYS A 6 -31.45 8.89 7.88
CA LYS A 6 -30.62 7.67 7.83
C LYS A 6 -29.95 7.49 6.48
N ASN A 7 -30.64 7.83 5.38
CA ASN A 7 -30.10 7.70 4.03
C ASN A 7 -28.98 8.71 3.74
N SER A 8 -29.06 9.94 4.27
CA SER A 8 -27.98 10.92 4.12
C SER A 8 -26.71 10.53 4.89
N SER A 9 -26.86 10.03 6.12
CA SER A 9 -25.71 9.58 6.94
C SER A 9 -25.01 8.35 6.34
N PHE A 10 -25.73 7.46 5.67
CA PHE A 10 -25.16 6.30 5.00
C PHE A 10 -24.39 6.70 3.72
N ALA A 11 -24.95 7.62 2.92
CA ALA A 11 -24.30 8.15 1.73
C ALA A 11 -22.98 8.88 2.07
N ASP A 12 -22.95 9.66 3.15
CA ASP A 12 -21.74 10.35 3.60
C ASP A 12 -20.62 9.37 4.01
N LYS A 13 -20.97 8.29 4.72
CA LYS A 13 -19.99 7.28 5.15
C LYS A 13 -19.39 6.53 3.96
N GLN A 14 -20.22 6.13 2.99
CA GLN A 14 -19.76 5.48 1.77
C GLN A 14 -18.84 6.39 0.95
N THR A 15 -19.15 7.69 0.89
CA THR A 15 -18.33 8.67 0.17
C THR A 15 -16.94 8.83 0.80
N ILE A 16 -16.86 8.87 2.14
CA ILE A 16 -15.58 8.91 2.87
C ILE A 16 -14.74 7.65 2.59
N GLU A 17 -15.36 6.47 2.58
CA GLU A 17 -14.66 5.22 2.29
C GLU A 17 -14.12 5.18 0.85
N ILE A 18 -14.90 5.65 -0.13
CA ILE A 18 -14.45 5.78 -1.52
C ILE A 18 -13.26 6.75 -1.61
N MET A 19 -13.32 7.90 -0.95
CA MET A 19 -12.22 8.86 -0.92
C MET A 19 -10.94 8.24 -0.34
N GLN A 20 -11.05 7.45 0.73
CA GLN A 20 -9.92 6.74 1.31
C GLN A 20 -9.31 5.72 0.33
N MET A 21 -10.14 4.99 -0.42
CA MET A 21 -9.67 4.06 -1.46
C MET A 21 -8.94 4.80 -2.59
N MET A 22 -9.49 5.93 -3.07
CA MET A 22 -8.82 6.74 -4.09
C MET A 22 -7.48 7.29 -3.60
N ILE A 23 -7.39 7.72 -2.34
CA ILE A 23 -6.13 8.17 -1.73
C ILE A 23 -5.10 7.04 -1.68
N GLN A 24 -5.49 5.81 -1.33
CA GLN A 24 -4.59 4.64 -1.33
C GLN A 24 -4.01 4.37 -2.72
N ILE A 25 -4.86 4.44 -3.75
CA ILE A 25 -4.44 4.23 -5.15
C ILE A 25 -3.53 5.38 -5.62
N ALA A 26 -3.88 6.62 -5.30
CA ALA A 26 -3.06 7.79 -5.63
C ALA A 26 -1.68 7.70 -4.98
N LEU A 27 -1.61 7.31 -3.70
CA LEU A 27 -0.35 7.08 -2.99
C LEU A 27 0.51 6.03 -3.69
N LEU A 28 -0.08 4.93 -4.18
CA LEU A 28 0.64 3.90 -4.93
C LEU A 28 1.31 4.48 -6.20
N ILE A 29 0.61 5.35 -6.92
CA ILE A 29 1.13 6.03 -8.11
C ILE A 29 2.26 6.99 -7.72
N VAL A 30 2.11 7.75 -6.63
CA VAL A 30 3.16 8.66 -6.14
C VAL A 30 4.40 7.88 -5.71
N VAL A 31 4.26 6.74 -5.05
CA VAL A 31 5.39 5.89 -4.65
C VAL A 31 6.15 5.36 -5.85
N THR A 32 5.42 4.83 -6.85
CA THR A 32 6.07 4.25 -8.04
C THR A 32 6.80 5.31 -8.85
N THR A 33 6.21 6.49 -9.02
CA THR A 33 6.88 7.63 -9.66
C THR A 33 8.09 8.12 -8.86
N PHE A 34 7.98 8.24 -7.53
CA PHE A 34 9.09 8.62 -6.67
C PHE A 34 10.25 7.62 -6.74
N LEU A 35 9.96 6.32 -6.77
CA LEU A 35 10.95 5.26 -6.95
C LEU A 35 11.71 5.39 -8.27
N ILE A 36 11.00 5.63 -9.37
CA ILE A 36 11.61 5.77 -10.70
C ILE A 36 12.51 7.02 -10.75
N MET A 37 12.05 8.14 -10.18
CA MET A 37 12.79 9.40 -10.21
C MET A 37 14.04 9.38 -9.31
N PHE A 38 13.96 8.75 -8.13
CA PHE A 38 15.03 8.77 -7.13
C PHE A 38 15.81 7.45 -7.02
N GLN A 39 15.78 6.61 -8.04
CA GLN A 39 16.47 5.29 -8.06
C GLN A 39 17.97 5.33 -7.74
N LYS A 40 18.63 6.49 -7.89
CA LYS A 40 20.06 6.66 -7.62
C LYS A 40 20.39 6.84 -6.13
N SER A 41 19.42 7.22 -5.30
CA SER A 41 19.67 7.53 -3.88
C SER A 41 18.75 6.73 -2.96
N ASN A 42 19.27 5.62 -2.45
CA ASN A 42 18.53 4.73 -1.53
C ASN A 42 18.00 5.46 -0.29
N THR A 43 18.77 6.42 0.24
CA THR A 43 18.40 7.14 1.47
C THR A 43 17.17 8.02 1.27
N ILE A 44 17.09 8.72 0.14
CA ILE A 44 15.94 9.59 -0.19
C ILE A 44 14.68 8.72 -0.38
N VAL A 45 14.82 7.61 -1.11
CA VAL A 45 13.73 6.64 -1.30
C VAL A 45 13.23 6.09 0.04
N PHE A 46 14.14 5.68 0.92
CA PHE A 46 13.80 5.15 2.23
C PHE A 46 13.04 6.18 3.08
N ILE A 47 13.55 7.41 3.18
CA ILE A 47 12.90 8.48 3.95
C ILE A 47 11.51 8.79 3.38
N GLY A 48 11.38 8.91 2.06
CA GLY A 48 10.09 9.17 1.41
C GLY A 48 9.06 8.07 1.69
N MET A 49 9.46 6.81 1.55
CA MET A 49 8.59 5.67 1.85
C MET A 49 8.23 5.58 3.34
N PHE A 50 9.17 5.89 4.22
CA PHE A 50 8.91 5.90 5.66
C PHE A 50 7.87 6.96 6.03
N LEU A 51 8.01 8.20 5.52
CA LEU A 51 7.02 9.27 5.73
C LEU A 51 5.64 8.88 5.19
N MET A 52 5.59 8.21 4.04
CA MET A 52 4.33 7.71 3.49
C MET A 52 3.70 6.60 4.33
N LEU A 53 4.49 5.70 4.91
CA LEU A 53 3.97 4.70 5.84
C LEU A 53 3.41 5.33 7.12
N VAL A 54 4.07 6.36 7.64
CA VAL A 54 3.54 7.16 8.75
C VAL A 54 2.21 7.79 8.34
N PHE A 55 2.12 8.38 7.14
CA PHE A 55 0.88 8.93 6.62
C PHE A 55 -0.23 7.86 6.54
N ILE A 56 0.07 6.68 5.98
CA ILE A 56 -0.89 5.56 5.87
C ILE A 56 -1.36 5.11 7.25
N TYR A 57 -0.44 4.94 8.20
CA TYR A 57 -0.78 4.50 9.55
C TYR A 57 -1.70 5.50 10.27
N TYR A 58 -1.36 6.79 10.23
CA TYR A 58 -2.14 7.81 10.93
C TYR A 58 -3.45 8.21 10.24
N TYR A 59 -3.42 8.42 8.91
CA TYR A 59 -4.58 8.94 8.17
C TYR A 59 -5.50 7.85 7.64
N LEU A 60 -4.94 6.74 7.13
CA LEU A 60 -5.74 5.63 6.59
C LEU A 60 -6.06 4.57 7.67
N ARG A 61 -5.53 4.73 8.88
CA ARG A 61 -5.75 3.86 10.05
C ARG A 61 -5.57 2.37 9.74
N VAL A 62 -4.61 2.05 8.87
CA VAL A 62 -4.27 0.67 8.55
C VAL A 62 -3.61 0.02 9.76
N ASN A 63 -3.98 -1.22 10.05
CA ASN A 63 -3.43 -1.96 11.17
C ASN A 63 -1.90 -2.12 11.02
N LEU A 64 -1.14 -1.74 12.04
CA LEU A 64 0.31 -1.86 12.06
C LEU A 64 0.78 -3.30 11.82
N PHE A 65 0.07 -4.28 12.39
CA PHE A 65 0.40 -5.69 12.20
C PHE A 65 0.30 -6.10 10.73
N PHE A 66 -0.71 -5.59 10.01
CA PHE A 66 -0.85 -5.81 8.57
C PHE A 66 0.32 -5.21 7.80
N LEU A 67 0.70 -3.96 8.11
CA LEU A 67 1.82 -3.30 7.45
C LEU A 67 3.14 -4.05 7.63
N ILE A 68 3.42 -4.54 8.85
CA ILE A 68 4.61 -5.32 9.15
C ILE A 68 4.59 -6.66 8.41
N LEU A 69 3.48 -7.41 8.52
CA LEU A 69 3.37 -8.74 7.92
C LEU A 69 3.52 -8.67 6.41
N VAL A 70 2.83 -7.73 5.75
CA VAL A 70 2.90 -7.59 4.30
C VAL A 70 4.26 -7.04 3.86
N GLY A 71 4.81 -6.05 4.57
CA GLY A 71 6.10 -5.46 4.22
C GLY A 71 7.24 -6.47 4.28
N PHE A 72 7.39 -7.14 5.42
CA PHE A 72 8.42 -8.17 5.57
C PHE A 72 8.09 -9.42 4.77
N GLY A 73 6.85 -9.90 4.80
CA GLY A 73 6.44 -11.10 4.06
C GLY A 73 6.64 -10.97 2.55
N GLY A 74 6.28 -9.82 1.97
CA GLY A 74 6.53 -9.53 0.55
C GLY A 74 8.03 -9.47 0.23
N SER A 75 8.81 -8.80 1.07
CA SER A 75 10.27 -8.69 0.87
C SER A 75 10.99 -10.03 0.99
N PHE A 76 10.60 -10.86 1.97
CA PHE A 76 11.13 -12.21 2.12
C PHE A 76 10.76 -13.09 0.93
N THR A 77 9.50 -13.01 0.48
CA THR A 77 9.03 -13.75 -0.70
C THR A 77 9.85 -13.36 -1.93
N GLU A 78 10.04 -12.06 -2.16
CA GLU A 78 10.84 -11.58 -3.29
C GLU A 78 12.32 -12.00 -3.19
N ALA A 79 12.90 -11.96 -1.99
CA ALA A 79 14.27 -12.43 -1.77
C ALA A 79 14.45 -13.93 -2.03
N ILE A 80 13.47 -14.74 -1.61
CA ILE A 80 13.45 -16.18 -1.91
C ILE A 80 13.33 -16.40 -3.41
N VAL A 81 12.43 -15.68 -4.10
CA VAL A 81 12.27 -15.78 -5.55
C VAL A 81 13.57 -15.42 -6.28
N ILE A 82 14.27 -14.36 -5.87
CA ILE A 82 15.57 -13.98 -6.44
C ILE A 82 16.61 -15.10 -6.24
N CYS A 83 16.62 -15.72 -5.07
CA CYS A 83 17.53 -16.83 -4.75
C CYS A 83 17.24 -18.08 -5.58
N LEU A 84 15.97 -18.42 -5.78
CA LEU A 84 15.52 -19.59 -6.53
C LEU A 84 15.65 -19.44 -8.05
N THR A 85 15.72 -18.20 -8.54
CA THR A 85 15.81 -17.90 -9.98
C THR A 85 17.24 -17.69 -10.44
N ASP A 86 18.24 -18.28 -9.77
CA ASP A 86 19.67 -18.10 -10.07
C ASP A 86 20.08 -16.61 -10.19
N PHE A 87 19.39 -15.73 -9.48
CA PHE A 87 19.58 -14.29 -9.54
C PHE A 87 19.40 -13.67 -10.95
N LEU A 88 18.39 -14.14 -11.71
CA LEU A 88 17.98 -13.55 -12.99
C LEU A 88 17.84 -12.02 -12.94
N TRP A 89 17.43 -11.47 -11.79
CA TRP A 89 17.56 -10.05 -11.48
C TRP A 89 18.19 -9.83 -10.11
N LYS A 90 18.89 -8.69 -9.96
CA LYS A 90 19.50 -8.25 -8.70
C LYS A 90 19.23 -6.77 -8.48
N TYR A 91 19.06 -6.38 -7.22
CA TYR A 91 19.03 -4.96 -6.89
C TYR A 91 20.40 -4.33 -7.11
N ARG A 92 20.39 -3.12 -7.66
CA ARG A 92 21.61 -2.36 -7.96
C ARG A 92 22.40 -1.98 -6.70
N SER A 93 21.70 -1.76 -5.57
CA SER A 93 22.32 -1.37 -4.32
C SER A 93 21.62 -2.07 -3.15
N PRO A 94 21.99 -3.33 -2.88
CA PRO A 94 21.51 -4.06 -1.72
C PRO A 94 22.13 -3.47 -0.44
N SER A 95 21.36 -3.40 0.64
CA SER A 95 21.85 -2.88 1.93
C SER A 95 21.85 -3.94 3.03
N PHE A 96 20.79 -4.75 3.14
CA PHE A 96 20.62 -5.72 4.24
C PHE A 96 20.29 -7.10 3.66
N CYS A 97 21.12 -8.12 3.91
CA CYS A 97 20.92 -9.48 3.42
C CYS A 97 20.65 -9.59 1.89
N ASN A 98 21.36 -8.80 1.07
CA ASN A 98 21.15 -8.68 -0.39
C ASN A 98 19.80 -8.05 -0.82
N ILE A 99 19.06 -7.46 0.11
CA ILE A 99 17.79 -6.79 -0.11
C ILE A 99 17.94 -5.29 0.23
N PRO A 100 17.37 -4.37 -0.55
CA PRO A 100 17.35 -2.97 -0.18
C PRO A 100 16.46 -2.73 1.04
N CYS A 101 16.89 -1.86 1.96
CA CYS A 101 16.16 -1.53 3.19
C CYS A 101 14.81 -0.86 2.95
N TRP A 102 14.61 -0.28 1.77
CA TRP A 102 13.34 0.31 1.36
C TRP A 102 12.33 -0.74 0.86
N LEU A 103 12.75 -1.98 0.57
CA LEU A 103 11.86 -3.00 0.01
C LEU A 103 10.71 -3.40 0.95
N PRO A 104 10.92 -3.59 2.26
CA PRO A 104 9.81 -3.85 3.18
C PRO A 104 8.80 -2.71 3.24
N LEU A 105 9.28 -1.47 3.11
CA LEU A 105 8.42 -0.29 3.08
C LEU A 105 7.58 -0.28 1.80
N LEU A 106 8.19 -0.59 0.66
CA LEU A 106 7.51 -0.69 -0.62
C LEU A 106 6.38 -1.72 -0.57
N TRP A 107 6.65 -2.95 -0.12
CA TRP A 107 5.63 -4.01 -0.06
C TRP A 107 4.48 -3.65 0.87
N ALA A 108 4.75 -3.01 2.00
CA ALA A 108 3.70 -2.55 2.90
C ALA A 108 2.78 -1.55 2.19
N ILE A 109 3.33 -0.58 1.46
CA ILE A 109 2.54 0.41 0.72
C ILE A 109 1.76 -0.25 -0.43
N VAL A 110 2.40 -1.13 -1.20
CA VAL A 110 1.76 -1.88 -2.30
C VAL A 110 0.58 -2.68 -1.78
N GLY A 111 0.74 -3.41 -0.67
CA GLY A 111 -0.36 -4.18 -0.09
C GLY A 111 -1.52 -3.31 0.37
N THR A 112 -1.27 -2.09 0.88
CA THR A 112 -2.38 -1.15 1.17
C THR A 112 -3.09 -0.66 -0.08
N GLY A 113 -2.35 -0.41 -1.17
CA GLY A 113 -2.93 -0.06 -2.46
C GLY A 113 -3.79 -1.19 -3.04
N VAL A 114 -3.30 -2.43 -2.99
CA VAL A 114 -4.04 -3.63 -3.43
C VAL A 114 -5.31 -3.83 -2.61
N LEU A 115 -5.25 -3.64 -1.29
CA LEU A 115 -6.43 -3.70 -0.43
C LEU A 115 -7.46 -2.61 -0.80
N GLY A 116 -7.00 -1.40 -1.13
CA GLY A 116 -7.84 -0.32 -1.62
C GLY A 116 -8.55 -0.66 -2.93
N LEU A 117 -7.80 -1.21 -3.90
CA LEU A 117 -8.35 -1.68 -5.18
C LEU A 117 -9.37 -2.80 -4.99
N TYR A 118 -9.08 -3.76 -4.11
CA TYR A 118 -9.99 -4.85 -3.79
C TYR A 118 -11.32 -4.32 -3.23
N LYS A 119 -11.26 -3.42 -2.23
CA LYS A 119 -12.48 -2.79 -1.68
C LYS A 119 -13.26 -2.00 -2.72
N LEU A 120 -12.57 -1.27 -3.60
CA LEU A 120 -13.20 -0.53 -4.68
C LEU A 120 -13.92 -1.47 -5.66
N SER A 121 -13.29 -2.59 -6.02
CA SER A 121 -13.89 -3.59 -6.92
C SER A 121 -15.16 -4.22 -6.34
N LEU A 122 -15.18 -4.51 -5.04
CA LEU A 122 -16.37 -5.02 -4.34
C LEU A 122 -17.52 -4.00 -4.35
N LEU A 123 -17.19 -2.72 -4.13
CA LEU A 123 -18.16 -1.63 -4.16
C LEU A 123 -18.79 -1.47 -5.55
N ILE A 124 -17.97 -1.48 -6.60
CA ILE A 124 -18.44 -1.42 -8.00
C ILE A 124 -19.30 -2.64 -8.36
N SER A 125 -18.95 -3.82 -7.84
CA SER A 125 -19.67 -5.08 -8.14
C SER A 125 -21.00 -5.21 -7.39
N GLY A 126 -21.35 -4.28 -6.50
CA GLY A 126 -22.60 -4.32 -5.73
C GLY A 126 -22.66 -5.39 -4.62
N GLU A 127 -21.54 -6.08 -4.36
CA GLU A 127 -21.47 -7.17 -3.37
C GLU A 127 -21.43 -6.69 -1.92
N VAL A 128 -21.27 -5.38 -1.71
CA VAL A 128 -21.28 -4.75 -0.37
C VAL A 128 -22.63 -4.93 0.35
N SER A 129 -23.70 -5.29 -0.35
CA SER A 129 -25.02 -5.57 0.25
C SER A 129 -25.13 -6.90 1.00
N LYS A 130 -24.09 -7.76 1.00
CA LYS A 130 -24.11 -9.11 1.58
C LYS A 130 -23.17 -9.34 2.78
N ILE A 131 -22.45 -8.30 3.23
CA ILE A 131 -21.58 -8.34 4.43
C ILE A 131 -22.20 -7.47 5.51
#